data_AF-A0A431V4W1-F1
#
_entry.id   AF-A0A431V4W1-F1
#
_cell.length_a   1.000
_cell.length_b   1.000
_cell.length_c   1.000
_cell.angle_alpha   90.00
_cell.angle_beta   90.00
_cell.angle_gamma   90.00
#
_symmetry.space_group_name_H-M   'P 1'
#
loop_
_entity.id
_entity.type
_entity.pdbx_description
1 polymer ?
#
loop_
_entity_poly.entity_id
_entity_poly.type
_entity_poly.pdbx_seq_one_letter_code
_entity_poly.pdbx_strand_id
1 'polypeptide(L)'
;MILSRYVLLLTLGVITAVPAYAIDREQGLERVREQLTQSCSEGGMASCLGVETSRCGRLAEEVVQACAEHFVPAEQEQMAAFGDCIGRQTRQRTGVSEAELQSCQSHADGAAHASSSPEEAMRRLEDAKAVMAQDAEATRDAVTLPLYPDHELTAHHQDPSGLPGIDGEPLGEGAVPVAMMTTSDTVEEVVDFYQNRLDGFTLYRAAADDATFAKGMPDDVTPSDFRRWMKALPMHEHVAIYRLSGKTHIEVGYRTD
;
A
#
# COMPACT_ATOMS: atom_id res chain seq x y z
N MET A 1 18.44 28.23 11.51
CA MET A 1 17.91 27.43 10.38
C MET A 1 17.47 26.09 10.94
N ILE A 2 16.21 25.99 11.34
CA ILE A 2 15.61 24.81 11.96
C ILE A 2 14.55 24.35 10.97
N LEU A 3 14.94 23.49 10.02
CA LEU A 3 13.97 22.78 9.20
C LEU A 3 13.21 21.84 10.13
N SER A 4 11.93 22.14 10.24
CA SER A 4 11.06 21.76 11.33
C SER A 4 10.61 20.30 11.21
N ARG A 5 10.45 19.67 12.36
CA ARG A 5 10.21 18.24 12.63
C ARG A 5 8.83 17.74 12.21
N TYR A 6 8.17 18.40 11.25
CA TYR A 6 6.83 18.06 10.75
C TYR A 6 6.82 16.98 9.67
N VAL A 7 8.00 16.48 9.27
CA VAL A 7 8.12 15.41 8.25
C VAL A 7 7.89 14.01 8.85
N LEU A 8 7.90 13.85 10.18
CA LEU A 8 7.94 12.52 10.80
C LEU A 8 6.58 11.85 11.06
N LEU A 9 5.46 12.54 10.83
CA LEU A 9 4.11 12.00 11.11
C LEU A 9 3.41 11.40 9.87
N LEU A 10 4.11 11.25 8.74
CA LEU A 10 3.55 10.71 7.49
C LEU A 10 4.18 9.37 7.05
N THR A 11 4.98 8.71 7.88
CA THR A 11 5.67 7.46 7.50
C THR A 11 5.18 6.20 8.22
N LEU A 12 4.10 6.26 9.00
CA LEU A 12 3.45 5.06 9.57
C LEU A 12 2.27 4.64 8.70
N GLY A 13 2.61 4.05 7.57
CA GLY A 13 1.69 3.53 6.57
C GLY A 13 2.46 2.98 5.38
N VAL A 14 3.31 1.98 5.60
CA VAL A 14 3.79 1.08 4.53
C VAL A 14 2.83 -0.10 4.59
N ILE A 15 1.65 -0.01 3.98
CA ILE A 15 1.38 -0.53 2.64
C ILE A 15 1.98 -1.94 2.51
N THR A 16 1.22 -2.94 2.97
CA THR A 16 1.11 -4.19 2.21
C THR A 16 0.88 -3.79 0.75
N ALA A 17 1.65 -4.34 -0.19
CA ALA A 17 1.65 -3.98 -1.60
C ALA A 17 0.24 -4.06 -2.24
N VAL A 18 -0.57 -3.04 -2.00
CA VAL A 18 -1.69 -2.67 -2.84
C VAL A 18 -1.03 -1.83 -3.92
N PRO A 19 -1.04 -2.26 -5.19
CA PRO A 19 -0.57 -1.42 -6.29
C PRO A 19 -1.21 -0.03 -6.14
N ALA A 20 -0.41 1.01 -6.32
CA ALA A 20 -0.76 2.40 -6.09
C ALA A 20 -1.92 2.84 -7.00
N TYR A 21 -3.14 2.44 -6.67
CA TYR A 21 -4.36 2.88 -7.31
C TYR A 21 -4.97 3.97 -6.46
N ALA A 22 -5.31 5.06 -7.15
CA ALA A 22 -5.88 6.26 -6.58
C ALA A 22 -6.96 5.89 -5.55
N ILE A 23 -6.63 6.06 -4.27
CA ILE A 23 -7.62 6.06 -3.20
C ILE A 23 -8.66 7.08 -3.65
N ASP A 24 -9.89 6.64 -3.89
CA ASP A 24 -10.96 7.59 -4.18
C ASP A 24 -11.10 8.55 -3.00
N ARG A 25 -11.38 9.81 -3.29
CA ARG A 25 -11.37 10.88 -2.27
C ARG A 25 -12.25 10.52 -1.07
N GLU A 26 -13.40 9.88 -1.29
CA GLU A 26 -14.30 9.47 -0.22
C GLU A 26 -13.71 8.36 0.64
N GLN A 27 -13.07 7.35 0.03
CA GLN A 27 -12.38 6.27 0.77
C GLN A 27 -11.19 6.80 1.58
N GLY A 28 -10.48 7.79 1.06
CA GLY A 28 -9.37 8.40 1.78
C GLY A 28 -9.84 9.23 2.97
N LEU A 29 -10.94 9.99 2.82
CA LEU A 29 -11.56 10.71 3.94
C LEU A 29 -12.08 9.76 5.02
N GLU A 30 -12.66 8.62 4.63
CA GLU A 30 -13.14 7.60 5.56
C GLU A 30 -11.99 7.01 6.38
N ARG A 31 -10.87 6.65 5.74
CA ARG A 31 -9.68 6.17 6.45
C ARG A 31 -9.11 7.18 7.44
N VAL A 32 -9.07 8.47 7.05
CA VAL A 32 -8.64 9.54 7.97
C VAL A 32 -9.59 9.62 9.17
N ARG A 33 -10.91 9.52 8.93
CA ARG A 33 -11.92 9.54 10.00
C ARG A 33 -11.72 8.38 10.98
N GLU A 34 -11.51 7.18 10.48
CA GLU A 34 -11.24 5.99 11.30
C GLU A 34 -9.96 6.19 12.13
N GLN A 35 -8.87 6.64 11.51
CA GLN A 35 -7.61 6.90 12.19
C GLN A 35 -7.73 7.97 13.29
N LEU A 36 -8.42 9.08 13.03
CA LEU A 36 -8.65 10.13 14.02
C LEU A 36 -9.55 9.64 15.17
N THR A 37 -10.58 8.85 14.85
CA THR A 37 -11.46 8.24 15.85
C THR A 37 -10.66 7.34 16.77
N GLN A 38 -9.88 6.43 16.17
CA GLN A 38 -9.03 5.49 16.89
C GLN A 38 -8.01 6.23 17.76
N SER A 39 -7.26 7.17 17.19
CA SER A 39 -6.23 7.97 17.88
C SER A 39 -6.81 8.77 19.05
N CYS A 40 -8.02 9.30 18.90
CA CYS A 40 -8.71 9.99 19.99
C CYS A 40 -9.15 9.00 21.08
N SER A 41 -9.67 7.83 20.70
CA SER A 41 -10.21 6.86 21.65
C SER A 41 -9.15 6.04 22.39
N GLU A 42 -8.01 5.80 21.76
CA GLU A 42 -6.88 5.03 22.28
C GLU A 42 -5.83 5.97 22.90
N GLY A 43 -5.01 5.48 23.83
CA GLY A 43 -3.82 6.23 24.31
C GLY A 43 -4.08 7.47 25.17
N GLY A 44 -5.30 7.72 25.65
CA GLY A 44 -5.60 8.84 26.57
C GLY A 44 -5.76 10.21 25.90
N MET A 45 -5.79 10.27 24.56
CA MET A 45 -5.93 11.51 23.80
C MET A 45 -7.28 12.20 24.07
N ALA A 46 -8.38 11.45 24.19
CA ALA A 46 -9.67 12.00 24.62
C ALA A 46 -9.57 12.79 25.95
N SER A 47 -8.89 12.22 26.95
CA SER A 47 -8.68 12.87 28.24
C SER A 47 -7.82 14.13 28.13
N CYS A 48 -6.81 14.10 27.26
CA CYS A 48 -5.94 15.25 27.05
C CYS A 48 -6.64 16.39 26.28
N LEU A 49 -7.49 16.04 25.33
CA LEU A 49 -8.34 16.96 24.58
C LEU A 49 -9.55 17.47 25.39
N GLY A 50 -9.74 16.98 26.62
CA GLY A 50 -10.88 17.33 27.46
C GLY A 50 -12.23 16.86 26.90
N VAL A 51 -12.24 15.78 26.12
CA VAL A 51 -13.45 15.19 25.53
C VAL A 51 -13.69 13.78 26.06
N GLU A 52 -14.95 13.36 26.09
CA GLU A 52 -15.28 11.97 26.36
C GLU A 52 -14.87 11.07 25.19
N THR A 53 -14.38 9.86 25.46
CA THR A 53 -14.03 8.86 24.44
C THR A 53 -15.20 8.56 23.50
N SER A 54 -16.43 8.54 24.03
CA SER A 54 -17.69 8.37 23.27
C SER A 54 -17.91 9.47 22.22
N ARG A 55 -17.25 10.63 22.38
CA ARG A 55 -17.35 11.78 21.47
C ARG A 55 -16.27 11.77 20.38
N CYS A 56 -15.27 10.90 20.47
CA CYS A 56 -14.16 10.84 19.51
C CYS A 56 -14.61 10.61 18.07
N GLY A 57 -15.53 9.66 17.83
CA GLY A 57 -16.04 9.39 16.48
C GLY A 57 -16.75 10.60 15.86
N ARG A 58 -17.57 11.30 16.66
CA ARG A 58 -18.26 12.51 16.20
C ARG A 58 -17.29 13.67 15.97
N LEU A 59 -16.30 13.84 16.84
CA LEU A 59 -15.27 14.87 16.68
C LEU A 59 -14.45 14.63 15.40
N ALA A 60 -14.05 13.39 15.14
CA ALA A 60 -13.33 13.00 13.93
C ALA A 60 -14.17 13.28 12.67
N GLU A 61 -15.44 12.88 12.66
CA GLU A 61 -16.37 13.15 11.56
C GLU A 61 -16.53 14.65 11.28
N GLU A 62 -16.80 15.45 12.30
CA GLU A 62 -16.97 16.90 12.18
C GLU A 62 -15.71 17.61 11.67
N VAL A 63 -14.53 17.15 12.10
CA VAL A 63 -13.24 17.74 11.73
C VAL A 63 -12.85 17.34 10.30
N VAL A 64 -13.01 16.07 9.93
CA VAL A 64 -12.76 15.59 8.56
C VAL A 64 -13.70 16.25 7.57
N GLN A 65 -14.99 16.35 7.89
CA GLN A 65 -15.97 17.00 7.01
C GLN A 65 -15.66 18.48 6.79
N ALA A 66 -15.21 19.19 7.84
CA ALA A 66 -14.81 20.59 7.74
C ALA A 66 -13.54 20.81 6.90
N CYS A 67 -12.70 19.77 6.74
CA CYS A 67 -11.44 19.84 6.01
C CYS A 67 -11.47 19.14 4.65
N ALA A 68 -12.56 18.41 4.35
CA ALA A 68 -12.66 17.54 3.18
C ALA A 68 -12.43 18.26 1.85
N GLU A 69 -12.72 19.57 1.77
CA GLU A 69 -12.47 20.40 0.58
C GLU A 69 -10.98 20.55 0.22
N HIS A 70 -10.08 20.31 1.17
CA HIS A 70 -8.62 20.40 1.00
C HIS A 70 -7.95 19.04 0.80
N PHE A 71 -8.71 17.95 0.72
CA PHE A 71 -8.14 16.60 0.65
C PHE A 71 -8.07 16.06 -0.78
N VAL A 72 -6.85 15.87 -1.27
CA VAL A 72 -6.53 15.14 -2.50
C VAL A 72 -5.48 14.06 -2.19
N PRO A 73 -5.83 12.76 -2.26
CA PRO A 73 -4.98 11.65 -1.84
C PRO A 73 -3.60 11.55 -2.52
N ALA A 74 -3.43 12.17 -3.68
CA ALA A 74 -2.22 12.08 -4.51
C ALA A 74 -1.34 13.34 -4.46
N GLU A 75 -1.78 14.41 -3.81
CA GLU A 75 -1.07 15.70 -3.81
C GLU A 75 -0.50 16.02 -2.43
N GLN A 76 0.82 15.86 -2.29
CA GLN A 76 1.53 16.04 -1.02
C GLN A 76 1.31 17.43 -0.40
N GLU A 77 1.23 18.48 -1.21
CA GLU A 77 0.97 19.85 -0.75
C GLU A 77 -0.44 19.99 -0.15
N GLN A 78 -1.43 19.32 -0.73
CA GLN A 78 -2.80 19.31 -0.21
C GLN A 78 -2.93 18.44 1.04
N MET A 79 -2.18 17.34 1.15
CA MET A 79 -2.12 16.53 2.37
C MET A 79 -1.60 17.33 3.58
N ALA A 80 -0.59 18.18 3.38
CA ALA A 80 -0.09 19.07 4.43
C ALA A 80 -1.15 20.11 4.83
N ALA A 81 -1.79 20.77 3.85
CA ALA A 81 -2.86 21.73 4.09
C ALA A 81 -4.08 21.08 4.80
N PHE A 82 -4.38 19.83 4.46
CA PHE A 82 -5.41 19.04 5.11
C PHE A 82 -5.05 18.73 6.57
N GLY A 83 -3.84 18.25 6.85
CA GLY A 83 -3.35 18.05 8.23
C GLY A 83 -3.41 19.32 9.07
N ASP A 84 -3.00 20.46 8.51
CA ASP A 84 -3.10 21.77 9.17
C ASP A 84 -4.56 22.16 9.45
N CYS A 85 -5.48 21.85 8.53
CA CYS A 85 -6.90 22.06 8.75
C CYS A 85 -7.43 21.21 9.90
N ILE A 86 -7.10 19.91 9.95
CA ILE A 86 -7.50 18.98 11.02
C ILE A 86 -7.03 19.53 12.37
N GLY A 87 -5.78 19.98 12.46
CA GLY A 87 -5.23 20.60 13.67
C GLY A 87 -6.00 21.84 14.11
N ARG A 88 -6.27 22.79 13.18
CA ARG A 88 -7.04 24.00 13.49
C ARG A 88 -8.47 23.69 13.93
N GLN A 89 -9.17 22.81 13.23
CA GLN A 89 -10.55 22.44 13.53
C GLN A 89 -10.66 21.72 14.87
N THR A 90 -9.70 20.85 15.18
CA THR A 90 -9.63 20.18 16.49
C THR A 90 -9.51 21.19 17.62
N ARG A 91 -8.59 22.16 17.50
CA ARG A 91 -8.43 23.23 18.50
C ARG A 91 -9.68 24.09 18.66
N GLN A 92 -10.31 24.48 17.55
CA GLN A 92 -11.53 25.28 17.59
C GLN A 92 -12.67 24.57 18.31
N ARG A 93 -12.78 23.24 18.17
CA ARG A 93 -13.88 22.44 18.74
C ARG A 93 -13.64 21.95 20.16
N THR A 94 -12.38 21.75 20.54
CA THR A 94 -11.99 21.26 21.88
C THR A 94 -11.54 22.38 22.82
N GLY A 95 -11.15 23.54 22.28
CA GLY A 95 -10.65 24.67 23.06
C GLY A 95 -9.19 24.55 23.48
N VAL A 96 -8.48 23.49 23.07
CA VAL A 96 -7.06 23.31 23.39
C VAL A 96 -6.18 24.22 22.54
N SER A 97 -5.12 24.74 23.14
CA SER A 97 -4.07 25.49 22.43
C SER A 97 -3.24 24.58 21.53
N GLU A 98 -2.45 25.18 20.63
CA GLU A 98 -1.51 24.45 19.78
C GLU A 98 -0.46 23.68 20.58
N ALA A 99 0.06 24.30 21.65
CA ALA A 99 1.02 23.66 22.54
C ALA A 99 0.39 22.48 23.30
N GLU A 100 -0.87 22.62 23.76
CA GLU A 100 -1.59 21.53 24.42
C GLU A 100 -1.90 20.40 23.44
N LEU A 101 -2.33 20.70 22.21
CA LEU A 101 -2.56 19.69 21.18
C LEU A 101 -1.28 18.92 20.86
N GLN A 102 -0.16 19.62 20.72
CA GLN A 102 1.14 19.01 20.47
C GLN A 102 1.63 18.18 21.68
N SER A 103 1.34 18.65 22.90
CA SER A 103 1.60 17.91 24.13
C SER A 103 0.74 16.63 24.19
N CYS A 104 -0.53 16.71 23.82
CA CYS A 104 -1.44 15.56 23.75
C CYS A 104 -0.99 14.52 22.74
N GLN A 105 -0.51 14.95 21.57
CA GLN A 105 0.13 14.06 20.61
C GLN A 105 1.36 13.40 21.21
N SER A 106 2.28 14.17 21.81
CA SER A 106 3.50 13.60 22.42
C SER A 106 3.24 12.65 23.61
N HIS A 107 2.15 12.84 24.36
CA HIS A 107 1.75 11.96 25.46
C HIS A 107 0.99 10.71 25.00
N ALA A 108 0.16 10.83 23.96
CA ALA A 108 -0.46 9.68 23.31
C ALA A 108 0.58 8.83 22.59
N ASP A 109 1.59 9.46 21.96
CA ASP A 109 2.76 8.79 21.41
C ASP A 109 3.55 8.06 22.52
N GLY A 110 3.56 8.57 23.76
CA GLY A 110 4.19 7.91 24.91
C GLY A 110 3.41 6.75 25.53
N ALA A 111 2.09 6.66 25.33
CA ALA A 111 1.21 5.66 25.93
C ALA A 111 0.63 4.64 24.93
N ALA A 112 0.56 5.00 23.64
CA ALA A 112 0.17 4.11 22.54
C ALA A 112 1.38 3.45 21.86
N HIS A 113 2.60 3.96 22.04
CA HIS A 113 3.83 3.33 21.53
C HIS A 113 4.60 2.52 22.58
N ALA A 114 3.91 1.57 23.22
CA ALA A 114 4.57 0.30 23.43
C ALA A 114 4.63 -0.44 22.07
N SER A 115 5.42 0.08 21.12
CA SER A 115 6.35 -0.69 20.30
C SER A 115 6.89 0.10 19.10
N SER A 116 8.22 0.12 19.01
CA SER A 116 9.09 0.61 17.93
C SER A 116 9.21 2.11 17.64
N SER A 117 10.40 2.67 17.87
CA SER A 117 10.87 3.90 17.21
C SER A 117 10.81 3.74 15.67
N PRO A 118 10.83 4.82 14.86
CA PRO A 118 10.90 4.71 13.41
C PRO A 118 12.02 3.78 12.92
N GLU A 119 13.16 3.76 13.62
CA GLU A 119 14.26 2.84 13.32
C GLU A 119 13.93 1.39 13.64
N GLU A 120 13.20 1.13 14.73
CA GLU A 120 12.75 -0.21 15.08
C GLU A 120 11.58 -0.66 14.19
N ALA A 121 10.73 0.26 13.71
CA ALA A 121 9.66 -0.03 12.77
C ALA A 121 10.23 -0.37 11.38
N MET A 122 11.24 0.39 10.92
CA MET A 122 12.01 0.06 9.72
C MET A 122 12.74 -1.26 9.89
N ARG A 123 13.36 -1.52 11.05
CA ARG A 123 14.03 -2.80 11.31
C ARG A 123 13.04 -3.97 11.26
N ARG A 124 11.88 -3.84 11.90
CA ARG A 124 10.82 -4.88 11.84
C ARG A 124 10.31 -5.09 10.43
N LEU A 125 10.21 -4.03 9.62
CA LEU A 125 9.86 -4.15 8.22
C LEU A 125 10.95 -4.87 7.42
N GLU A 126 12.23 -4.53 7.64
CA GLU A 126 13.36 -5.23 7.03
C GLU A 126 13.42 -6.71 7.45
N ASP A 127 13.21 -7.00 8.73
CA ASP A 127 13.14 -8.36 9.27
C ASP A 127 11.97 -9.13 8.63
N ALA A 128 10.78 -8.52 8.54
CA ALA A 128 9.62 -9.14 7.88
C ALA A 128 9.89 -9.40 6.39
N LYS A 129 10.50 -8.44 5.68
CA LYS A 129 10.89 -8.62 4.27
C LYS A 129 11.92 -9.74 4.11
N ALA A 130 12.89 -9.84 5.03
CA ALA A 130 13.90 -10.90 5.01
C ALA A 130 13.26 -12.28 5.24
N VAL A 131 12.30 -12.39 6.16
CA VAL A 131 11.54 -13.64 6.37
C VAL A 131 10.74 -13.99 5.12
N MET A 132 10.01 -13.04 4.54
CA MET A 132 9.23 -13.28 3.31
C MET A 132 10.11 -13.70 2.12
N ALA A 133 11.30 -13.10 1.98
CA ALA A 133 12.26 -13.47 0.94
C ALA A 133 12.84 -14.88 1.18
N GLN A 134 13.12 -15.25 2.43
CA GLN A 134 13.58 -16.60 2.77
C GLN A 134 12.51 -17.65 2.48
N ASP A 135 11.25 -17.38 2.86
CA ASP A 135 10.11 -18.25 2.57
C ASP A 135 9.89 -18.38 1.06
N ALA A 136 10.09 -17.29 0.32
CA ALA A 136 10.02 -17.30 -1.15
C ALA A 136 11.10 -18.19 -1.78
N GLU A 137 12.35 -18.11 -1.32
CA GLU A 137 13.42 -18.98 -1.82
C GLU A 137 13.17 -20.45 -1.48
N ALA A 138 12.67 -20.74 -0.27
CA ALA A 138 12.34 -22.11 0.15
C ALA A 138 11.24 -22.76 -0.69
N THR A 139 10.43 -21.95 -1.36
CA THR A 139 9.28 -22.39 -2.17
C THR A 139 9.48 -22.16 -3.66
N ARG A 140 10.68 -21.72 -4.07
CA ARG A 140 11.02 -21.39 -5.45
C ARG A 140 10.80 -22.53 -6.44
N ASP A 141 11.10 -23.76 -6.04
CA ASP A 141 10.98 -24.94 -6.90
C ASP A 141 9.53 -25.26 -7.31
N ALA A 142 8.54 -24.67 -6.63
CA ALA A 142 7.14 -24.81 -7.01
C ALA A 142 6.73 -23.92 -8.19
N VAL A 143 7.53 -22.92 -8.57
CA VAL A 143 7.22 -22.01 -9.68
C VAL A 143 7.47 -22.72 -11.00
N THR A 144 6.41 -22.94 -11.78
CA THR A 144 6.45 -23.68 -13.05
C THR A 144 6.89 -22.82 -14.24
N LEU A 145 6.78 -21.50 -14.12
CA LEU A 145 7.23 -20.55 -15.13
C LEU A 145 8.70 -20.14 -14.93
N PRO A 146 9.42 -19.76 -16.02
CA PRO A 146 10.80 -19.31 -15.91
C PRO A 146 10.95 -18.09 -14.99
N LEU A 147 11.88 -18.15 -14.04
CA LEU A 147 12.27 -16.98 -13.24
C LEU A 147 13.37 -16.21 -13.97
N TYR A 148 13.31 -14.87 -13.94
CA TYR A 148 14.33 -14.01 -14.55
C TYR A 148 15.71 -14.25 -13.91
N PRO A 149 16.86 -14.23 -14.61
CA PRO A 149 18.17 -14.40 -13.98
C PRO A 149 18.52 -13.23 -13.06
N ASP A 150 19.42 -13.44 -12.09
CA ASP A 150 19.97 -12.40 -11.20
C ASP A 150 18.92 -11.55 -10.45
N HIS A 151 17.72 -12.12 -10.26
CA HIS A 151 16.64 -11.50 -9.50
C HIS A 151 16.83 -11.68 -7.99
N GLU A 152 16.18 -10.80 -7.24
CA GLU A 152 15.92 -10.96 -5.81
C GLU A 152 14.46 -11.40 -5.64
N LEU A 153 14.21 -12.63 -5.14
CA LEU A 153 12.87 -13.05 -4.73
C LEU A 153 12.43 -12.25 -3.51
N THR A 154 11.31 -11.55 -3.62
CA THR A 154 10.80 -10.69 -2.55
C THR A 154 9.61 -11.29 -1.82
N ALA A 155 8.83 -12.15 -2.49
CA ALA A 155 7.70 -12.85 -1.90
C ALA A 155 7.27 -14.04 -2.77
N HIS A 156 6.61 -15.02 -2.16
CA HIS A 156 5.93 -16.08 -2.88
C HIS A 156 4.62 -16.44 -2.17
N HIS A 157 3.51 -16.20 -2.85
CA HIS A 157 2.16 -16.50 -2.36
C HIS A 157 1.64 -17.76 -3.05
N GLN A 158 1.83 -18.91 -2.41
CA GLN A 158 1.33 -20.20 -2.91
C GLN A 158 -0.20 -20.33 -2.82
N ASP A 159 -0.83 -19.62 -1.89
CA ASP A 159 -2.28 -19.48 -1.78
C ASP A 159 -2.65 -18.00 -1.66
N PRO A 160 -2.90 -17.32 -2.80
CA PRO A 160 -3.27 -15.92 -2.80
C PRO A 160 -4.77 -15.69 -2.61
N SER A 161 -5.58 -16.74 -2.42
CA SER A 161 -7.05 -16.63 -2.40
C SER A 161 -7.60 -15.66 -1.36
N GLY A 162 -6.93 -15.55 -0.21
CA GLY A 162 -7.27 -14.63 0.88
C GLY A 162 -6.68 -13.23 0.76
N LEU A 163 -5.83 -12.96 -0.24
CA LEU A 163 -5.25 -11.62 -0.43
C LEU A 163 -6.33 -10.65 -0.93
N PRO A 164 -6.30 -9.38 -0.51
CA PRO A 164 -7.26 -8.38 -0.96
C PRO A 164 -7.02 -8.01 -2.42
N GLY A 165 -8.07 -8.10 -3.24
CA GLY A 165 -8.11 -7.59 -4.60
C GLY A 165 -8.43 -6.10 -4.67
N ILE A 166 -8.65 -5.60 -5.90
CA ILE A 166 -8.85 -4.15 -6.18
C ILE A 166 -10.07 -3.54 -5.46
N ASP A 167 -11.10 -4.33 -5.17
CA ASP A 167 -12.32 -3.86 -4.50
C ASP A 167 -12.29 -4.11 -2.97
N GLY A 168 -11.16 -4.56 -2.43
CA GLY A 168 -11.02 -4.95 -1.02
C GLY A 168 -11.53 -6.36 -0.69
N GLU A 169 -12.23 -7.00 -1.62
CA GLU A 169 -12.65 -8.40 -1.52
C GLU A 169 -11.48 -9.36 -1.77
N PRO A 170 -11.48 -10.57 -1.17
CA PRO A 170 -10.46 -11.58 -1.44
C PRO A 170 -10.36 -11.95 -2.94
N LEU A 171 -9.16 -12.28 -3.42
CA LEU A 171 -8.93 -12.72 -4.81
C LEU A 171 -9.72 -13.99 -5.18
N GLY A 172 -9.99 -14.85 -4.18
CA GLY A 172 -10.81 -16.05 -4.33
C GLY A 172 -10.03 -17.31 -4.74
N GLU A 173 -10.68 -18.47 -4.63
CA GLU A 173 -10.05 -19.81 -4.77
C GLU A 173 -9.45 -20.11 -6.15
N GLY A 174 -9.79 -19.34 -7.18
CA GLY A 174 -9.23 -19.52 -8.52
C GLY A 174 -8.01 -18.66 -8.81
N ALA A 175 -7.53 -17.88 -7.83
CA ALA A 175 -6.33 -17.08 -7.99
C ALA A 175 -5.09 -17.97 -8.13
N VAL A 176 -4.26 -17.70 -9.13
CA VAL A 176 -3.02 -18.44 -9.37
C VAL A 176 -1.97 -18.08 -8.32
N PRO A 177 -1.16 -19.04 -7.84
CA PRO A 177 0.06 -18.74 -7.08
C PRO A 177 0.94 -17.69 -7.76
N VAL A 178 1.58 -16.84 -6.96
CA VAL A 178 2.38 -15.71 -7.47
C VAL A 178 3.75 -15.64 -6.79
N ALA A 179 4.81 -15.65 -7.59
CA ALA A 179 6.17 -15.31 -7.15
C ALA A 179 6.51 -13.87 -7.55
N MET A 180 7.01 -13.07 -6.60
CA MET A 180 7.39 -11.68 -6.81
C MET A 180 8.90 -11.54 -6.70
N MET A 181 9.48 -10.78 -7.63
CA MET A 181 10.92 -10.52 -7.66
C MET A 181 11.25 -9.10 -8.09
N THR A 182 12.49 -8.69 -7.84
CA THR A 182 13.04 -7.43 -8.34
C THR A 182 14.40 -7.60 -9.00
N THR A 183 14.72 -6.71 -9.93
CA THR A 183 16.03 -6.59 -10.59
C THR A 183 16.40 -5.13 -10.83
N SER A 184 17.69 -4.85 -10.98
CA SER A 184 18.20 -3.55 -11.43
C SER A 184 18.01 -3.30 -12.92
N ASP A 185 17.82 -4.36 -13.70
CA ASP A 185 17.69 -4.32 -15.16
C ASP A 185 16.45 -3.54 -15.58
N THR A 186 16.42 -3.13 -16.84
CA THR A 186 15.29 -2.39 -17.42
C THR A 186 14.10 -3.29 -17.71
N VAL A 187 12.91 -2.69 -17.83
CA VAL A 187 11.71 -3.43 -18.24
C VAL A 187 11.90 -4.05 -19.63
N GLU A 188 12.61 -3.38 -20.53
CA GLU A 188 12.90 -3.89 -21.87
C GLU A 188 13.75 -5.18 -21.83
N GLU A 189 14.83 -5.21 -21.05
CA GLU A 189 15.67 -6.39 -20.87
C GLU A 189 14.89 -7.58 -20.30
N VAL A 190 14.02 -7.31 -19.32
CA VAL A 190 13.15 -8.34 -18.74
C VAL A 190 12.11 -8.84 -19.76
N VAL A 191 11.51 -7.95 -20.54
CA VAL A 191 10.55 -8.33 -21.57
C VAL A 191 11.23 -9.21 -22.63
N ASP A 192 12.43 -8.83 -23.09
CA ASP A 192 13.19 -9.60 -24.08
C ASP A 192 13.54 -11.01 -23.58
N PHE A 193 13.83 -11.15 -22.28
CA PHE A 193 14.01 -12.47 -21.66
C PHE A 193 12.74 -13.33 -21.80
N TYR A 194 11.57 -12.80 -21.46
CA TYR A 194 10.32 -13.56 -21.44
C TYR A 194 9.71 -13.81 -22.81
N GLN A 195 9.92 -12.90 -23.78
CA GLN A 195 9.32 -12.90 -25.12
C GLN A 195 9.38 -14.25 -25.85
N ASN A 196 10.45 -15.02 -25.65
CA ASN A 196 10.69 -16.30 -26.33
C ASN A 196 10.64 -17.52 -25.39
N ARG A 197 10.22 -17.34 -24.14
CA ARG A 197 10.23 -18.38 -23.10
C ARG A 197 8.84 -18.73 -22.58
N LEU A 198 7.83 -17.96 -22.95
CA LEU A 198 6.45 -18.12 -22.50
C LEU A 198 5.56 -18.60 -23.65
N ASP A 199 5.29 -19.91 -23.71
CA ASP A 199 4.45 -20.48 -24.76
C ASP A 199 2.96 -20.21 -24.52
N GLY A 200 2.29 -19.68 -25.55
CA GLY A 200 0.88 -19.32 -25.52
C GLY A 200 0.54 -18.04 -24.75
N PHE A 201 1.53 -17.22 -24.39
CA PHE A 201 1.31 -15.93 -23.74
C PHE A 201 1.19 -14.79 -24.76
N THR A 202 0.28 -13.86 -24.50
CA THR A 202 0.15 -12.60 -25.25
C THR A 202 0.85 -11.49 -24.49
N LEU A 203 1.66 -10.68 -25.19
CA LEU A 203 2.26 -9.47 -24.64
C LEU A 203 1.29 -8.29 -24.73
N TYR A 204 1.02 -7.67 -23.58
CA TYR A 204 0.30 -6.41 -23.45
C TYR A 204 1.27 -5.33 -22.95
N ARG A 205 1.36 -4.20 -23.63
CA ARG A 205 2.14 -3.03 -23.18
C ARG A 205 1.20 -1.88 -22.83
N ALA A 206 1.25 -1.43 -21.59
CA ALA A 206 0.53 -0.24 -21.14
C ALA A 206 1.42 1.01 -21.26
N ALA A 207 2.73 0.87 -21.04
CA ALA A 207 3.73 1.91 -21.19
C ALA A 207 5.11 1.32 -21.53
N ALA A 208 6.14 2.16 -21.66
CA ALA A 208 7.52 1.70 -21.83
C ALA A 208 8.02 0.93 -20.59
N ASP A 209 7.62 1.40 -19.41
CA ASP A 209 7.99 0.83 -18.11
C ASP A 209 6.91 -0.09 -17.51
N ASP A 210 5.95 -0.55 -18.32
CA ASP A 210 4.85 -1.43 -17.88
C ASP A 210 4.42 -2.38 -19.01
N ALA A 211 4.73 -3.65 -18.81
CA ALA A 211 4.43 -4.73 -19.73
C ALA A 211 3.92 -5.96 -18.97
N THR A 212 2.96 -6.67 -19.55
CA THR A 212 2.47 -7.93 -18.99
C THR A 212 2.36 -8.98 -20.09
N PHE A 213 2.93 -10.16 -19.85
CA PHE A 213 2.59 -11.37 -20.60
C PHE A 213 1.45 -12.07 -19.87
N ALA A 214 0.39 -12.46 -20.56
CA ALA A 214 -0.69 -13.24 -19.93
C ALA A 214 -1.23 -14.32 -20.87
N LYS A 215 -1.63 -15.46 -20.30
CA LYS A 215 -2.13 -16.62 -21.04
C LYS A 215 -3.59 -16.90 -20.71
N GLY A 216 -4.39 -17.06 -21.77
CA GLY A 216 -5.83 -17.36 -21.64
C GLY A 216 -6.68 -16.18 -21.16
N MET A 217 -6.16 -14.96 -21.22
CA MET A 217 -6.94 -13.75 -20.98
C MET A 217 -8.05 -13.61 -22.03
N PRO A 218 -9.27 -13.20 -21.64
CA PRO A 218 -10.32 -12.89 -22.60
C PRO A 218 -9.90 -11.76 -23.55
N ASP A 219 -10.21 -11.89 -24.85
CA ASP A 219 -9.81 -10.93 -25.89
C ASP A 219 -10.34 -9.51 -25.65
N ASP A 220 -11.46 -9.38 -24.93
CA ASP A 220 -12.11 -8.11 -24.60
C ASP A 220 -11.61 -7.47 -23.29
N VAL A 221 -10.69 -8.14 -22.58
CA VAL A 221 -10.04 -7.63 -21.37
C VAL A 221 -8.63 -7.16 -21.73
N THR A 222 -8.42 -5.85 -21.68
CA THR A 222 -7.13 -5.22 -21.99
C THR A 222 -6.67 -4.36 -20.82
N PRO A 223 -5.37 -4.00 -20.72
CA PRO A 223 -4.88 -3.11 -19.66
C PRO A 223 -5.59 -1.74 -19.62
N SER A 224 -6.19 -1.30 -20.73
CA SER A 224 -6.97 -0.06 -20.79
C SER A 224 -8.29 -0.13 -20.00
N ASP A 225 -8.87 -1.32 -19.86
CA ASP A 225 -10.01 -1.60 -18.98
C ASP A 225 -9.48 -2.05 -17.61
N PHE A 226 -8.85 -1.10 -16.95
CA PHE A 226 -7.99 -1.32 -15.80
C PHE A 226 -8.65 -2.17 -14.68
N ARG A 227 -9.93 -1.90 -14.36
CA ARG A 227 -10.64 -2.65 -13.31
C ARG A 227 -10.91 -4.09 -13.70
N ARG A 228 -11.31 -4.35 -14.95
CA ARG A 228 -11.54 -5.71 -15.44
C ARG A 228 -10.23 -6.47 -15.59
N TRP A 229 -9.17 -5.78 -16.02
CA TRP A 229 -7.81 -6.30 -16.08
C TRP A 229 -7.33 -6.80 -14.70
N MET A 230 -7.39 -5.97 -13.66
CA MET A 230 -6.94 -6.35 -12.32
C MET A 230 -7.76 -7.45 -11.66
N LYS A 231 -9.01 -7.63 -12.06
CA LYS A 231 -9.83 -8.76 -11.60
C LYS A 231 -9.52 -10.05 -12.34
N ALA A 232 -9.19 -9.95 -13.62
CA ALA A 232 -8.91 -11.11 -14.46
C ALA A 232 -7.48 -11.63 -14.24
N LEU A 233 -6.48 -10.74 -14.21
CA LEU A 233 -5.06 -11.11 -14.20
C LEU A 233 -4.69 -12.15 -13.12
N PRO A 234 -5.14 -12.03 -11.85
CA PRO A 234 -4.84 -13.02 -10.82
C PRO A 234 -5.43 -14.42 -11.09
N MET A 235 -6.36 -14.56 -12.03
CA MET A 235 -7.01 -15.84 -12.39
C MET A 235 -6.28 -16.56 -13.54
N HIS A 236 -5.26 -15.92 -14.12
CA HIS A 236 -4.58 -16.36 -15.33
C HIS A 236 -3.07 -16.42 -15.09
N GLU A 237 -2.39 -17.33 -15.79
CA GLU A 237 -0.93 -17.34 -15.79
C GLU A 237 -0.42 -16.05 -16.42
N HIS A 238 0.53 -15.40 -15.77
CA HIS A 238 1.05 -14.11 -16.22
C HIS A 238 2.47 -13.83 -15.75
N VAL A 239 3.11 -12.89 -16.45
CA VAL A 239 4.35 -12.24 -16.03
C VAL A 239 4.13 -10.74 -16.16
N ALA A 240 3.87 -10.05 -15.05
CA ALA A 240 3.72 -8.60 -15.02
C ALA A 240 5.06 -7.94 -14.65
N ILE A 241 5.48 -6.96 -15.45
CA ILE A 241 6.81 -6.34 -15.41
C ILE A 241 6.61 -4.83 -15.36
N TYR A 242 7.04 -4.20 -14.28
CA TYR A 242 6.88 -2.75 -14.13
C TYR A 242 8.04 -2.11 -13.38
N ARG A 243 8.32 -0.84 -13.68
CA ARG A 243 9.36 -0.09 -12.96
C ARG A 243 8.76 0.73 -11.83
N LEU A 244 9.29 0.55 -10.62
CA LEU A 244 8.91 1.33 -9.44
C LEU A 244 10.16 1.71 -8.65
N SER A 245 10.26 2.99 -8.27
CA SER A 245 11.35 3.50 -7.42
C SER A 245 12.77 3.14 -7.90
N GLY A 246 12.96 3.07 -9.22
CA GLY A 246 14.26 2.77 -9.84
C GLY A 246 14.65 1.29 -9.91
N LYS A 247 13.78 0.36 -9.46
CA LYS A 247 13.93 -1.09 -9.67
C LYS A 247 12.83 -1.61 -10.60
N THR A 248 13.14 -2.67 -11.34
CA THR A 248 12.12 -3.40 -12.10
C THR A 248 11.57 -4.51 -11.22
N HIS A 249 10.25 -4.54 -11.10
CA HIS A 249 9.48 -5.55 -10.40
C HIS A 249 8.93 -6.54 -11.41
N ILE A 250 8.92 -7.82 -11.05
CA ILE A 250 8.41 -8.89 -11.87
C ILE A 250 7.51 -9.75 -10.99
N GLU A 251 6.28 -9.94 -11.43
CA GLU A 251 5.29 -10.80 -10.79
C GLU A 251 4.99 -11.97 -11.73
N VAL A 252 5.23 -13.19 -11.26
CA VAL A 252 5.05 -14.42 -12.03
C VAL A 252 3.89 -15.21 -11.42
N GLY A 253 2.72 -15.10 -12.03
CA GLY A 253 1.55 -15.91 -11.72
C GLY A 253 1.55 -17.19 -12.54
N TYR A 254 1.46 -18.35 -11.88
CA TYR A 254 1.69 -19.64 -12.53
C TYR A 254 0.69 -20.71 -12.09
N ARG A 255 0.46 -21.73 -12.92
CA ARG A 255 -0.32 -22.91 -12.50
C ARG A 255 0.60 -24.02 -12.02
N THR A 256 0.21 -24.67 -10.93
CA THR A 256 0.81 -25.93 -10.51
C THR A 256 0.24 -27.05 -11.38
N ASP A 257 1.12 -27.87 -11.95
CA ASP A 257 0.73 -29.07 -12.70
C ASP A 257 -0.02 -30.11 -11.86
#